data_AF-A0A950F139-F1
#
_entry.id   AF-A0A950F139-F1
#
_cell.length_a   1.000
_cell.length_b   1.000
_cell.length_c   1.000
_cell.angle_alpha   90.00
_cell.angle_beta   90.00
_cell.angle_gamma   90.00
#
_symmetry.space_group_name_H-M   'P 1'
#
loop_
_entity.id
_entity.type
_entity.pdbx_description
1 polymer ?
#
loop_
_entity_poly.entity_id
_entity_poly.type
_entity_poly.pdbx_seq_one_letter_code
_entity_poly.pdbx_strand_id
1 'polypeptide(L)'
;MGYLESISLHRIGPPAVTGREVAADLIDHAFLSYNAGRLREICRVFTRKFLEPDCTVGLTISGALTPAGLGMSCLIPLIEAGFVDWIVSTGANLYHDTHYALDLPLHQSRPNLDDYALRQNDVIRIYDVVFHYKTLLDTDAFYRELIQDESFARTMGTAEFHHQVGKYLDARAKSLGQPSHSLLAAAYEAAVPVYTSSPGDSSIGMNLAALSLQGGKLQIDTLRDVNETAAIVYNAKKGEGKSGVLILGGGSPKNFILQTEPQIQEVLGLAESGHDYFLQITDARPDTGGLSGATASEAMTWGKVDPDSLPDSVTCYTDSTIALPLLTAYSLARHAPRPLRRLYDRRITDYDGLRTDFQARGEKPPDPSARKKLD
;
A
#
# COMPACT_ATOMS: atom_id res chain seq x y z
N MET A 1 -31.39 13.39 27.80
CA MET A 1 -30.78 12.26 27.09
C MET A 1 -29.91 11.52 28.09
N GLY A 2 -30.07 10.20 28.22
CA GLY A 2 -29.12 9.39 28.97
C GLY A 2 -27.78 9.26 28.25
N TYR A 3 -26.78 8.72 28.95
CA TYR A 3 -25.45 8.50 28.39
C TYR A 3 -25.48 7.51 27.21
N LEU A 4 -26.40 6.54 27.22
CA LEU A 4 -26.60 5.62 26.11
C LEU A 4 -26.93 6.36 24.81
N GLU A 5 -27.84 7.33 24.85
CA GLU A 5 -28.22 8.13 23.71
C GLU A 5 -27.11 9.07 23.23
N SER A 6 -26.15 9.40 24.11
CA SER A 6 -24.93 10.14 23.72
C SER A 6 -23.86 9.26 23.06
N ILE A 7 -23.90 7.93 23.29
CA ILE A 7 -22.96 6.98 22.67
C ILE A 7 -23.53 6.44 21.35
N SER A 8 -24.76 5.93 21.36
CA SER A 8 -25.43 5.40 20.16
C SER A 8 -26.92 5.17 20.38
N LEU A 9 -27.73 5.64 19.42
CA LEU A 9 -29.16 5.31 19.31
C LEU A 9 -29.44 4.18 18.32
N HIS A 10 -28.40 3.60 17.69
CA HIS A 10 -28.58 2.58 16.66
C HIS A 10 -28.86 1.22 17.29
N ARG A 11 -30.13 0.82 17.27
CA ARG A 11 -30.57 -0.51 17.74
C ARG A 11 -29.97 -1.60 16.86
N ILE A 12 -29.41 -2.64 17.47
CA ILE A 12 -29.02 -3.86 16.76
C ILE A 12 -30.30 -4.60 16.34
N GLY A 13 -30.51 -4.67 15.03
CA GLY A 13 -31.66 -5.31 14.39
C GLY A 13 -31.52 -5.25 12.87
N PRO A 14 -30.53 -5.97 12.30
CA PRO A 14 -30.31 -5.93 10.85
C PRO A 14 -31.51 -6.53 10.11
N PRO A 15 -31.83 -6.05 8.89
CA PRO A 15 -32.81 -6.71 8.04
C PRO A 15 -32.32 -8.12 7.66
N ALA A 16 -33.26 -9.01 7.32
CA ALA A 16 -32.92 -10.34 6.80
C ALA A 16 -32.15 -10.21 5.48
N VAL A 17 -31.04 -10.95 5.35
CA VAL A 17 -30.28 -11.05 4.09
C VAL A 17 -31.05 -11.96 3.13
N THR A 18 -31.43 -11.43 1.98
CA THR A 18 -32.29 -12.14 1.00
C THR A 18 -31.53 -12.66 -0.22
N GLY A 19 -30.25 -12.28 -0.37
CA GLY A 19 -29.43 -12.62 -1.52
C GLY A 19 -29.62 -11.67 -2.71
N ARG A 20 -30.33 -10.54 -2.50
CA ARG A 20 -30.55 -9.49 -3.51
C ARG A 20 -29.75 -8.22 -3.22
N GLU A 21 -29.26 -8.10 -2.00
CA GLU A 21 -28.51 -6.94 -1.54
C GLU A 21 -27.14 -6.91 -2.23
N VAL A 22 -26.73 -5.74 -2.72
CA VAL A 22 -25.35 -5.55 -3.16
C VAL A 22 -24.42 -5.51 -1.95
N ALA A 23 -23.14 -5.83 -2.16
CA ALA A 23 -22.16 -5.88 -1.07
C ALA A 23 -22.14 -4.61 -0.20
N ALA A 24 -22.29 -3.43 -0.82
CA ALA A 24 -22.32 -2.16 -0.10
C ALA A 24 -23.51 -2.06 0.90
N ASP A 25 -24.70 -2.51 0.51
CA ASP A 25 -25.89 -2.50 1.37
C ASP A 25 -25.77 -3.53 2.51
N LEU A 26 -25.16 -4.69 2.24
CA LEU A 26 -24.86 -5.69 3.26
C LEU A 26 -23.92 -5.13 4.33
N ILE A 27 -22.87 -4.43 3.89
CA ILE A 27 -21.93 -3.76 4.79
C ILE A 27 -22.66 -2.68 5.62
N ASP A 28 -23.52 -1.87 5.01
CA ASP A 28 -24.21 -0.81 5.76
C ASP A 28 -25.20 -1.36 6.81
N HIS A 29 -25.96 -2.41 6.46
CA HIS A 29 -27.13 -2.84 7.24
C HIS A 29 -26.91 -4.10 8.08
N ALA A 30 -25.99 -5.00 7.71
CA ALA A 30 -25.79 -6.27 8.41
C ALA A 30 -24.48 -6.29 9.22
N PHE A 31 -23.46 -5.52 8.85
CA PHE A 31 -22.16 -5.52 9.52
C PHE A 31 -22.19 -4.57 10.73
N LEU A 32 -23.03 -4.89 11.71
CA LEU A 32 -23.37 -3.96 12.80
C LEU A 32 -22.43 -4.03 14.01
N SER A 33 -21.63 -5.09 14.18
CA SER A 33 -20.86 -5.34 15.40
C SER A 33 -19.57 -6.15 15.16
N TYR A 34 -18.65 -6.14 16.13
CA TYR A 34 -17.34 -6.82 16.10
C TYR A 34 -16.51 -6.45 14.85
N ASN A 35 -15.68 -7.37 14.33
CA ASN A 35 -14.83 -7.09 13.17
C ASN A 35 -15.63 -6.77 11.90
N ALA A 36 -16.85 -7.30 11.74
CA ALA A 36 -17.75 -6.88 10.67
C ALA A 36 -18.09 -5.38 10.81
N GLY A 37 -18.48 -4.96 12.03
CA GLY A 37 -18.68 -3.54 12.38
C GLY A 37 -17.45 -2.67 12.08
N ARG A 38 -16.25 -3.15 12.41
CA ARG A 38 -14.99 -2.46 12.09
C ARG A 38 -14.74 -2.37 10.59
N LEU A 39 -15.03 -3.42 9.81
CA LEU A 39 -14.91 -3.38 8.35
C LEU A 39 -15.89 -2.38 7.74
N ARG A 40 -17.13 -2.33 8.22
CA ARG A 40 -18.09 -1.29 7.80
C ARG A 40 -17.59 0.11 8.10
N GLU A 41 -16.99 0.31 9.27
CA GLU A 41 -16.40 1.59 9.67
C GLU A 41 -15.22 1.97 8.77
N ILE A 42 -14.31 1.03 8.46
CA ILE A 42 -13.24 1.21 7.46
C ILE A 42 -13.84 1.66 6.12
N CYS A 43 -14.86 0.96 5.63
CA CYS A 43 -15.51 1.29 4.36
C CYS A 43 -16.08 2.71 4.36
N ARG A 44 -16.73 3.12 5.45
CA ARG A 44 -17.32 4.46 5.60
C ARG A 44 -16.28 5.55 5.74
N VAL A 45 -15.25 5.34 6.57
CA VAL A 45 -14.17 6.33 6.77
C VAL A 45 -13.35 6.49 5.50
N PHE A 46 -12.98 5.38 4.84
CA PHE A 46 -12.29 5.43 3.56
C PHE A 46 -13.11 6.24 2.55
N THR A 47 -14.37 5.86 2.36
CA THR A 47 -15.24 6.50 1.36
C THR A 47 -15.55 7.97 1.66
N ARG A 48 -15.78 8.36 2.92
CA ARG A 48 -16.28 9.70 3.30
C ARG A 48 -15.21 10.67 3.79
N LYS A 49 -13.98 10.20 4.01
CA LYS A 49 -12.88 11.01 4.53
C LYS A 49 -11.64 10.89 3.66
N PHE A 50 -11.16 9.67 3.39
CA PHE A 50 -9.97 9.49 2.55
C PHE A 50 -10.18 9.94 1.11
N LEU A 51 -11.40 9.77 0.59
CA LEU A 51 -11.73 10.11 -0.80
C LEU A 51 -12.16 11.57 -0.97
N GLU A 52 -12.13 12.40 0.08
CA GLU A 52 -12.32 13.84 -0.07
C GLU A 52 -11.18 14.46 -0.91
N PRO A 53 -11.43 15.54 -1.68
CA PRO A 53 -10.45 16.11 -2.60
C PRO A 53 -9.15 16.62 -1.96
N ASP A 54 -9.18 16.95 -0.67
CA ASP A 54 -8.06 17.46 0.11
C ASP A 54 -7.19 16.34 0.72
N CYS A 55 -7.59 15.06 0.62
CA CYS A 55 -6.87 13.95 1.21
C CYS A 55 -6.00 13.19 0.20
N THR A 56 -4.72 13.02 0.52
CA THR A 56 -3.76 12.18 -0.21
C THR A 56 -3.70 10.80 0.41
N VAL A 57 -4.00 9.77 -0.39
CA VAL A 57 -4.18 8.39 0.08
C VAL A 57 -2.96 7.53 -0.20
N GLY A 58 -2.30 7.10 0.87
CA GLY A 58 -1.25 6.09 0.85
C GLY A 58 -1.81 4.70 1.09
N LEU A 59 -1.35 3.71 0.32
CA LEU A 59 -1.70 2.31 0.49
C LEU A 59 -0.47 1.49 0.85
N THR A 60 -0.59 0.57 1.82
CA THR A 60 0.43 -0.46 2.04
C THR A 60 -0.08 -1.86 1.70
N ILE A 61 0.80 -2.65 1.09
CA ILE A 61 0.51 -4.00 0.61
C ILE A 61 1.54 -4.96 1.21
N SER A 62 1.06 -5.85 2.08
CA SER A 62 1.85 -6.92 2.66
C SER A 62 1.06 -8.23 2.67
N GLY A 63 1.74 -9.35 2.91
CA GLY A 63 1.17 -10.68 2.67
C GLY A 63 1.21 -11.05 1.18
N ALA A 64 0.45 -12.08 0.78
CA ALA A 64 0.45 -12.64 -0.56
C ALA A 64 -0.79 -12.16 -1.37
N LEU A 65 -0.95 -10.86 -1.57
CA LEU A 65 -2.16 -10.28 -2.16
C LEU A 65 -2.17 -10.35 -3.68
N THR A 66 -1.10 -9.95 -4.34
CA THR A 66 -1.00 -10.06 -5.80
C THR A 66 -1.03 -11.51 -6.29
N PRO A 67 -0.33 -12.52 -5.71
CA PRO A 67 -0.47 -13.90 -6.16
C PRO A 67 -1.89 -14.45 -5.92
N ALA A 68 -2.67 -13.90 -4.99
CA ALA A 68 -4.08 -14.22 -4.81
C ALA A 68 -5.02 -13.51 -5.81
N GLY A 69 -4.48 -12.76 -6.78
CA GLY A 69 -5.26 -12.05 -7.80
C GLY A 69 -5.86 -10.72 -7.32
N LEU A 70 -5.51 -10.22 -6.13
CA LEU A 70 -6.04 -8.95 -5.63
C LEU A 70 -5.45 -7.72 -6.32
N GLY A 71 -4.30 -7.88 -6.99
CA GLY A 71 -3.75 -6.86 -7.90
C GLY A 71 -4.79 -6.48 -8.97
N MET A 72 -5.19 -7.46 -9.78
CA MET A 72 -6.16 -7.26 -10.86
C MET A 72 -7.59 -6.99 -10.38
N SER A 73 -8.05 -7.68 -9.34
CA SER A 73 -9.47 -7.64 -8.96
C SER A 73 -9.83 -6.45 -8.08
N CYS A 74 -8.85 -5.88 -7.36
CA CYS A 74 -9.11 -4.85 -6.36
C CYS A 74 -8.20 -3.63 -6.51
N LEU A 75 -6.89 -3.82 -6.56
CA LEU A 75 -5.92 -2.72 -6.49
C LEU A 75 -5.91 -1.87 -7.77
N ILE A 76 -5.94 -2.50 -8.94
CA ILE A 76 -6.02 -1.79 -10.23
C ILE A 76 -7.30 -0.93 -10.30
N PRO A 77 -8.52 -1.46 -10.03
CA PRO A 77 -9.73 -0.63 -9.99
C PRO A 77 -9.66 0.55 -9.02
N LEU A 78 -9.02 0.38 -7.86
CA LEU A 78 -8.84 1.48 -6.89
C LEU A 78 -7.88 2.56 -7.42
N ILE A 79 -6.81 2.17 -8.12
CA ILE A 79 -5.88 3.12 -8.77
C ILE A 79 -6.58 3.87 -9.90
N GLU A 80 -7.30 3.15 -10.78
CA GLU A 80 -8.01 3.73 -11.92
C GLU A 80 -9.12 4.71 -11.48
N ALA A 81 -9.77 4.44 -10.36
CA ALA A 81 -10.74 5.33 -9.74
C ALA A 81 -10.10 6.53 -9.01
N GLY A 82 -8.76 6.61 -8.95
CA GLY A 82 -8.03 7.64 -8.23
C GLY A 82 -8.20 7.54 -6.71
N PHE A 83 -8.49 6.36 -6.16
CA PHE A 83 -8.68 6.14 -4.73
C PHE A 83 -7.38 5.82 -3.98
N VAL A 84 -6.29 5.61 -4.71
CA VAL A 84 -4.94 5.39 -4.19
C VAL A 84 -3.98 6.31 -4.91
N ASP A 85 -3.21 7.10 -4.15
CA ASP A 85 -2.33 8.14 -4.69
C ASP A 85 -0.85 7.72 -4.69
N TRP A 86 -0.45 6.85 -3.76
CA TRP A 86 0.89 6.24 -3.68
C TRP A 86 0.89 4.93 -2.90
N ILE A 87 1.89 4.07 -3.14
CA ILE A 87 1.93 2.70 -2.62
C ILE A 87 3.28 2.39 -1.97
N VAL A 88 3.25 1.67 -0.85
CA VAL A 88 4.42 0.93 -0.32
C VAL A 88 4.09 -0.55 -0.29
N SER A 89 4.90 -1.38 -0.96
CA SER A 89 4.66 -2.82 -1.07
C SER A 89 5.88 -3.64 -0.61
N THR A 90 5.68 -4.90 -0.28
CA THR A 90 6.78 -5.87 -0.32
C THR A 90 7.20 -6.12 -1.77
N GLY A 91 8.48 -6.40 -1.99
CA GLY A 91 8.97 -6.77 -3.33
C GLY A 91 8.36 -8.07 -3.83
N ALA A 92 7.96 -8.98 -2.93
CA ALA A 92 7.26 -10.22 -3.28
C ALA A 92 5.93 -9.95 -3.98
N ASN A 93 5.11 -9.00 -3.53
CA ASN A 93 3.87 -8.66 -4.22
C ASN A 93 4.14 -8.11 -5.64
N LEU A 94 5.14 -7.24 -5.79
CA LEU A 94 5.49 -6.65 -7.09
C LEU A 94 6.09 -7.68 -8.06
N TYR A 95 6.86 -8.62 -7.53
CA TYR A 95 7.35 -9.77 -8.29
C TYR A 95 6.18 -10.66 -8.73
N HIS A 96 5.27 -10.99 -7.80
CA HIS A 96 4.17 -11.88 -8.12
C HIS A 96 3.13 -11.27 -9.07
N ASP A 97 2.97 -9.95 -9.03
CA ASP A 97 2.20 -9.17 -10.03
C ASP A 97 2.70 -9.42 -11.46
N THR A 98 4.01 -9.55 -11.62
CA THR A 98 4.65 -9.73 -12.94
C THR A 98 4.30 -11.07 -13.58
N HIS A 99 3.94 -12.12 -12.82
CA HIS A 99 3.45 -13.37 -13.42
C HIS A 99 2.20 -13.12 -14.27
N TYR A 100 1.25 -12.35 -13.75
CA TYR A 100 0.03 -12.02 -14.49
C TYR A 100 0.32 -11.14 -15.71
N ALA A 101 1.23 -10.18 -15.56
CA ALA A 101 1.67 -9.32 -16.67
C ALA A 101 2.33 -10.08 -17.82
N LEU A 102 2.97 -11.21 -17.52
CA LEU A 102 3.65 -12.07 -18.47
C LEU A 102 2.77 -13.24 -18.97
N ASP A 103 1.51 -13.30 -18.54
CA ASP A 103 0.59 -14.41 -18.80
C ASP A 103 1.13 -15.78 -18.31
N LEU A 104 1.78 -15.76 -17.14
CA LEU A 104 2.29 -16.95 -16.45
C LEU A 104 1.28 -17.39 -15.39
N PRO A 105 0.64 -18.57 -15.54
CA PRO A 105 -0.52 -18.93 -14.72
C PRO A 105 -0.14 -19.35 -13.29
N LEU A 106 -0.96 -18.89 -12.35
CA LEU A 106 -1.04 -19.37 -10.97
C LEU A 106 -2.38 -20.06 -10.77
N HIS A 107 -2.43 -21.08 -9.91
CA HIS A 107 -3.63 -21.88 -9.68
C HIS A 107 -4.00 -21.94 -8.19
N GLN A 108 -5.31 -21.96 -7.92
CA GLN A 108 -5.80 -22.27 -6.59
C GLN A 108 -5.56 -23.74 -6.24
N SER A 109 -5.27 -24.00 -4.97
CA SER A 109 -5.10 -25.32 -4.40
C SER A 109 -5.70 -25.40 -2.98
N ARG A 110 -5.34 -26.44 -2.23
CA ARG A 110 -5.68 -26.58 -0.80
C ARG A 110 -4.41 -26.32 0.03
N PRO A 111 -4.53 -25.85 1.28
CA PRO A 111 -3.35 -25.53 2.09
C PRO A 111 -2.55 -26.75 2.56
N ASN A 112 -3.13 -27.95 2.52
CA ASN A 112 -2.56 -29.18 3.09
C ASN A 112 -2.10 -30.18 2.02
N LEU A 113 -1.49 -29.69 0.94
CA LEU A 113 -0.85 -30.53 -0.07
C LEU A 113 0.44 -31.18 0.48
N ASP A 114 0.88 -32.28 -0.15
CA ASP A 114 2.14 -32.94 0.18
C ASP A 114 3.33 -32.16 -0.40
N ASP A 115 4.04 -31.43 0.46
CA ASP A 115 5.19 -30.61 0.09
C ASP A 115 6.33 -31.40 -0.56
N TYR A 116 6.50 -32.68 -0.21
CA TYR A 116 7.51 -33.52 -0.84
C TYR A 116 7.12 -33.85 -2.28
N ALA A 117 5.87 -34.23 -2.51
CA ALA A 117 5.35 -34.46 -3.85
C ALA A 117 5.40 -33.18 -4.70
N LEU A 118 5.06 -32.01 -4.13
CA LEU A 118 5.21 -30.73 -4.82
C LEU A 118 6.66 -30.48 -5.23
N ARG A 119 7.61 -30.67 -4.31
CA ARG A 119 9.04 -30.47 -4.59
C ARG A 119 9.58 -31.44 -5.64
N GLN A 120 9.13 -32.70 -5.63
CA GLN A 120 9.53 -33.72 -6.61
C GLN A 120 9.00 -33.45 -8.02
N ASN A 121 7.88 -32.74 -8.13
CA ASN A 121 7.23 -32.42 -9.40
C ASN A 121 7.43 -30.95 -9.82
N ASP A 122 8.42 -30.29 -9.22
CA ASP A 122 8.76 -28.89 -9.51
C ASP A 122 7.53 -27.95 -9.44
N VAL A 123 6.71 -28.13 -8.40
CA VAL A 123 5.59 -27.25 -8.07
C VAL A 123 5.94 -26.45 -6.82
N ILE A 124 5.74 -25.15 -6.89
CA ILE A 124 5.89 -24.23 -5.76
C ILE A 124 4.51 -23.89 -5.24
N ARG A 125 4.41 -23.66 -3.93
CA ARG A 125 3.20 -23.11 -3.32
C ARG A 125 3.45 -21.85 -2.53
N ILE A 126 2.44 -21.00 -2.51
CA ILE A 126 2.26 -19.89 -1.58
C ILE A 126 0.97 -20.21 -0.82
N TYR A 127 1.11 -20.88 0.32
CA TYR A 127 -0.02 -21.43 1.08
C TYR A 127 -0.93 -22.32 0.20
N ASP A 128 -2.07 -21.81 -0.24
CA ASP A 128 -3.06 -22.46 -1.09
C ASP A 128 -3.05 -21.98 -2.55
N VAL A 129 -2.00 -21.28 -2.99
CA VAL A 129 -1.72 -20.96 -4.41
C VAL A 129 -0.56 -21.83 -4.90
N VAL A 130 -0.64 -22.39 -6.11
CA VAL A 130 0.41 -23.23 -6.71
C VAL A 130 0.76 -22.82 -8.13
N PHE A 131 2.00 -23.05 -8.53
CA PHE A 131 2.51 -22.81 -9.88
C PHE A 131 3.79 -23.62 -10.13
N HIS A 132 4.13 -23.81 -11.40
CA HIS A 132 5.34 -24.54 -11.77
C HIS A 132 6.61 -23.75 -11.41
N TYR A 133 7.69 -24.45 -11.03
CA TYR A 133 8.99 -23.83 -10.78
C TYR A 133 9.49 -23.03 -11.99
N LYS A 134 9.20 -23.51 -13.21
CA LYS A 134 9.49 -22.79 -14.45
C LYS A 134 8.89 -21.38 -14.48
N THR A 135 7.70 -21.19 -13.91
CA THR A 135 7.05 -19.87 -13.83
C THR A 135 7.90 -18.85 -13.06
N LEU A 136 8.61 -19.25 -11.98
CA LEU A 136 9.58 -18.35 -11.35
C LEU A 136 10.74 -18.02 -12.29
N LEU A 137 11.31 -19.04 -12.92
CA LEU A 137 12.50 -18.88 -13.75
C LEU A 137 12.24 -17.98 -14.97
N ASP A 138 11.03 -18.04 -15.53
CA ASP A 138 10.59 -17.20 -16.63
C ASP A 138 10.45 -15.73 -16.18
N THR A 139 9.84 -15.45 -15.02
CA THR A 139 9.79 -14.10 -14.44
C THR A 139 11.19 -13.57 -14.08
N ASP A 140 12.06 -14.43 -13.56
CA ASP A 140 13.44 -14.07 -13.27
C ASP A 140 14.22 -13.72 -14.54
N ALA A 141 14.00 -14.49 -15.63
CA ALA A 141 14.60 -14.20 -16.93
C ALA A 141 14.13 -12.85 -17.47
N PHE A 142 12.84 -12.53 -17.34
CA PHE A 142 12.30 -11.22 -17.69
C PHE A 142 13.04 -10.08 -16.98
N TYR A 143 13.19 -10.14 -15.65
CA TYR A 143 13.92 -9.09 -14.93
C TYR A 143 15.38 -9.00 -15.37
N ARG A 144 16.07 -10.15 -15.51
CA ARG A 144 17.47 -10.16 -15.96
C ARG A 144 17.68 -9.59 -17.36
N GLU A 145 16.71 -9.75 -18.25
CA GLU A 145 16.73 -9.15 -19.59
C GLU A 145 16.40 -7.66 -19.51
N LEU A 146 15.31 -7.30 -18.83
CA LEU A 146 14.82 -5.93 -18.69
C LEU A 146 15.90 -4.97 -18.16
N ILE A 147 16.63 -5.36 -17.13
CA ILE A 147 17.59 -4.50 -16.42
C ILE A 147 18.87 -4.25 -17.23
N GLN A 148 19.08 -4.99 -18.32
CA GLN A 148 20.20 -4.71 -19.23
C GLN A 148 19.98 -3.45 -20.07
N ASP A 149 18.74 -2.95 -20.15
CA ASP A 149 18.43 -1.70 -20.84
C ASP A 149 19.15 -0.50 -20.18
N GLU A 150 19.61 0.45 -20.99
CA GLU A 150 20.38 1.62 -20.52
C GLU A 150 19.61 2.48 -19.51
N SER A 151 18.27 2.46 -19.52
CA SER A 151 17.46 3.21 -18.54
C SER A 151 17.70 2.79 -17.09
N PHE A 152 18.17 1.54 -16.87
CA PHE A 152 18.52 0.98 -15.57
C PHE A 152 20.00 1.14 -15.20
N ALA A 153 20.86 1.60 -16.11
CA ALA A 153 22.32 1.68 -15.90
C ALA A 153 22.75 2.88 -15.02
N ARG A 154 22.02 3.15 -13.93
CA ARG A 154 22.22 4.30 -13.03
C ARG A 154 21.66 4.02 -11.63
N THR A 155 21.99 4.90 -10.68
CA THR A 155 21.38 4.91 -9.35
C THR A 155 19.97 5.49 -9.40
N MET A 156 19.00 4.79 -8.82
CA MET A 156 17.59 5.21 -8.73
C MET A 156 16.92 4.73 -7.44
N GLY A 157 15.84 5.40 -7.04
CA GLY A 157 14.97 4.91 -5.96
C GLY A 157 14.07 3.75 -6.44
N THR A 158 13.39 3.08 -5.52
CA THR A 158 12.50 1.97 -5.88
C THR A 158 11.27 2.45 -6.65
N ALA A 159 10.71 3.63 -6.36
CA ALA A 159 9.60 4.18 -7.14
C ALA A 159 9.97 4.43 -8.60
N GLU A 160 11.18 4.93 -8.85
CA GLU A 160 11.69 5.12 -10.21
C GLU A 160 11.91 3.77 -10.92
N PHE A 161 12.50 2.79 -10.23
CA PHE A 161 12.66 1.44 -10.76
C PHE A 161 11.31 0.80 -11.14
N HIS A 162 10.35 0.78 -10.22
CA HIS A 162 9.02 0.19 -10.44
C HIS A 162 8.23 0.91 -11.53
N HIS A 163 8.38 2.22 -11.66
CA HIS A 163 7.76 2.97 -12.75
C HIS A 163 8.35 2.60 -14.12
N GLN A 164 9.68 2.38 -14.21
CA GLN A 164 10.26 1.85 -15.45
C GLN A 164 9.74 0.44 -15.74
N VAL A 165 9.73 -0.47 -14.75
CA VAL A 165 9.16 -1.82 -14.93
C VAL A 165 7.71 -1.74 -15.42
N GLY A 166 6.87 -0.92 -14.79
CA GLY A 166 5.48 -0.70 -15.19
C GLY A 166 5.34 -0.19 -16.63
N LYS A 167 6.21 0.74 -17.06
CA LYS A 167 6.27 1.22 -18.45
C LYS A 167 6.52 0.09 -19.45
N TYR A 168 7.46 -0.81 -19.14
CA TYR A 168 7.76 -1.95 -20.01
C TYR A 168 6.60 -2.96 -20.08
N LEU A 169 5.98 -3.26 -18.93
CA LEU A 169 4.83 -4.16 -18.87
C LEU A 169 3.62 -3.59 -19.63
N ASP A 170 3.35 -2.29 -19.49
CA ASP A 170 2.32 -1.58 -20.24
C ASP A 170 2.57 -1.61 -21.76
N ALA A 171 3.80 -1.28 -22.19
CA ALA A 171 4.18 -1.32 -23.60
C ALA A 171 4.06 -2.74 -24.19
N ARG A 172 4.47 -3.77 -23.43
CA ARG A 172 4.29 -5.17 -23.81
C ARG A 172 2.82 -5.51 -24.01
N ALA A 173 1.97 -5.20 -23.03
CA ALA A 173 0.53 -5.47 -23.09
C ALA A 173 -0.12 -4.83 -24.33
N LYS A 174 0.20 -3.55 -24.59
CA LYS A 174 -0.23 -2.82 -25.80
C LYS A 174 0.25 -3.48 -27.08
N SER A 175 1.50 -3.95 -27.14
CA SER A 175 2.05 -4.64 -28.33
C SER A 175 1.38 -5.99 -28.62
N LEU A 176 0.91 -6.67 -27.57
CA LEU A 176 0.21 -7.96 -27.68
C LEU A 176 -1.30 -7.82 -27.87
N GLY A 177 -1.85 -6.61 -27.74
CA GLY A 177 -3.29 -6.38 -27.79
C GLY A 177 -4.04 -7.02 -26.63
N GLN A 178 -3.40 -7.14 -25.47
CA GLN A 178 -3.93 -7.80 -24.28
C GLN A 178 -3.98 -6.82 -23.09
N PRO A 179 -4.92 -7.00 -22.14
CA PRO A 179 -4.87 -6.28 -20.86
C PRO A 179 -3.56 -6.56 -20.12
N SER A 180 -3.02 -5.55 -19.45
CA SER A 180 -1.72 -5.66 -18.76
C SER A 180 -1.78 -6.53 -17.51
N HIS A 181 -2.96 -6.67 -16.87
CA HIS A 181 -3.17 -7.41 -15.62
C HIS A 181 -2.08 -7.17 -14.55
N SER A 182 -1.52 -5.96 -14.51
CA SER A 182 -0.39 -5.61 -13.67
C SER A 182 -0.65 -4.34 -12.88
N LEU A 183 -0.46 -4.44 -11.57
CA LEU A 183 -0.42 -3.33 -10.64
C LEU A 183 0.63 -2.30 -11.05
N LEU A 184 1.82 -2.74 -11.45
CA LEU A 184 2.89 -1.84 -11.88
C LEU A 184 2.55 -1.09 -13.18
N ALA A 185 1.91 -1.76 -14.14
CA ALA A 185 1.45 -1.11 -15.38
C ALA A 185 0.35 -0.07 -15.08
N ALA A 186 -0.66 -0.42 -14.26
CA ALA A 186 -1.71 0.51 -13.88
C ALA A 186 -1.15 1.72 -13.09
N ALA A 187 -0.21 1.48 -12.18
CA ALA A 187 0.46 2.54 -11.43
C ALA A 187 1.31 3.45 -12.35
N TYR A 188 1.95 2.89 -13.37
CA TYR A 188 2.66 3.64 -14.40
C TYR A 188 1.71 4.58 -15.16
N GLU A 189 0.60 4.07 -15.70
CA GLU A 189 -0.37 4.88 -16.46
C GLU A 189 -0.99 5.99 -15.59
N ALA A 190 -1.31 5.67 -14.34
CA ALA A 190 -1.88 6.61 -13.38
C ALA A 190 -0.85 7.55 -12.73
N ALA A 191 0.46 7.35 -12.99
CA ALA A 191 1.56 8.05 -12.32
C ALA A 191 1.47 7.98 -10.78
N VAL A 192 1.10 6.81 -10.25
CA VAL A 192 1.12 6.47 -8.82
C VAL A 192 2.51 5.90 -8.49
N PRO A 193 3.31 6.53 -7.61
CA PRO A 193 4.63 6.01 -7.25
C PRO A 193 4.48 4.78 -6.33
N VAL A 194 5.28 3.73 -6.63
CA VAL A 194 5.27 2.45 -5.90
C VAL A 194 6.63 2.21 -5.26
N TYR A 195 6.71 2.31 -3.95
CA TYR A 195 7.92 2.09 -3.17
C TYR A 195 8.01 0.65 -2.66
N THR A 196 9.23 0.17 -2.40
CA THR A 196 9.47 -1.08 -1.66
C THR A 196 10.41 -0.84 -0.50
N SER A 197 9.92 -1.10 0.71
CA SER A 197 10.63 -0.82 1.96
C SER A 197 11.83 -1.74 2.22
N SER A 198 11.94 -2.85 1.49
CA SER A 198 13.03 -3.82 1.61
C SER A 198 13.36 -4.40 0.22
N PRO A 199 14.03 -3.62 -0.66
CA PRO A 199 14.18 -3.99 -2.08
C PRO A 199 15.00 -5.26 -2.31
N GLY A 200 15.90 -5.60 -1.39
CA GLY A 200 16.65 -6.86 -1.42
C GLY A 200 15.85 -8.11 -1.05
N ASP A 201 14.66 -7.94 -0.44
CA ASP A 201 13.84 -9.03 0.11
C ASP A 201 12.74 -9.47 -0.89
N SER A 202 13.17 -9.94 -2.07
CA SER A 202 12.31 -10.52 -3.09
C SER A 202 13.13 -11.15 -4.23
N SER A 203 12.49 -11.93 -5.10
CA SER A 203 13.16 -12.44 -6.30
C SER A 203 13.60 -11.30 -7.25
N ILE A 204 12.92 -10.15 -7.25
CA ILE A 204 13.42 -8.94 -7.94
C ILE A 204 14.82 -8.61 -7.42
N GLY A 205 14.94 -8.39 -6.10
CA GLY A 205 16.19 -8.06 -5.43
C GLY A 205 17.29 -9.11 -5.64
N MET A 206 16.93 -10.40 -5.62
CA MET A 206 17.87 -11.49 -5.89
C MET A 206 18.44 -11.43 -7.32
N ASN A 207 17.60 -11.14 -8.32
CA ASN A 207 18.06 -10.96 -9.71
C ASN A 207 18.90 -9.69 -9.87
N LEU A 208 18.55 -8.58 -9.19
CA LEU A 208 19.38 -7.37 -9.17
C LEU A 208 20.79 -7.68 -8.62
N ALA A 209 20.84 -8.41 -7.50
CA ALA A 209 22.09 -8.78 -6.85
C ALA A 209 22.97 -9.67 -7.74
N ALA A 210 22.37 -10.61 -8.48
CA ALA A 210 23.09 -11.45 -9.44
C ALA A 210 23.71 -10.61 -10.58
N LEU A 211 22.97 -9.66 -11.14
CA LEU A 211 23.49 -8.76 -12.18
C LEU A 211 24.58 -7.81 -11.67
N SER A 212 24.50 -7.39 -10.41
CA SER A 212 25.55 -6.60 -9.76
C SER A 212 26.90 -7.34 -9.75
N LEU A 213 26.90 -8.65 -9.46
CA LEU A 213 28.11 -9.50 -9.54
C LEU A 213 28.67 -9.63 -10.96
N GLN A 214 27.87 -9.35 -11.98
CA GLN A 214 28.28 -9.36 -13.40
C GLN A 214 28.77 -7.98 -13.89
N GLY A 215 28.89 -7.00 -12.98
CA GLY A 215 29.30 -5.63 -13.32
C GLY A 215 28.15 -4.72 -13.75
N GLY A 216 26.90 -5.09 -13.45
CA GLY A 216 25.73 -4.25 -13.66
C GLY A 216 25.83 -2.92 -12.89
N LYS A 217 25.37 -1.83 -13.51
CA LYS A 217 25.48 -0.47 -12.98
C LYS A 217 24.29 -0.02 -12.12
N LEU A 218 23.17 -0.75 -12.16
CA LEU A 218 21.98 -0.42 -11.39
C LEU A 218 22.31 -0.43 -9.89
N GLN A 219 21.95 0.64 -9.21
CA GLN A 219 22.01 0.75 -7.75
C GLN A 219 20.67 1.28 -7.24
N ILE A 220 20.12 0.63 -6.21
CA ILE A 220 18.89 1.08 -5.56
C ILE A 220 19.24 1.98 -4.36
N ASP A 221 18.83 3.24 -4.44
CA ASP A 221 19.03 4.24 -3.39
C ASP A 221 17.79 4.32 -2.49
N THR A 222 17.84 3.60 -1.37
CA THR A 222 16.75 3.60 -0.39
C THR A 222 16.67 4.88 0.43
N LEU A 223 17.74 5.69 0.48
CA LEU A 223 17.70 6.98 1.18
C LEU A 223 16.86 7.99 0.39
N ARG A 224 16.93 7.93 -0.95
CA ARG A 224 16.02 8.68 -1.82
C ARG A 224 14.57 8.32 -1.54
N ASP A 225 14.23 7.04 -1.41
CA ASP A 225 12.85 6.61 -1.14
C ASP A 225 12.31 7.15 0.20
N VAL A 226 13.15 7.17 1.25
CA VAL A 226 12.78 7.74 2.56
C VAL A 226 12.42 9.23 2.42
N ASN A 227 13.22 9.99 1.68
CA ASN A 227 12.98 11.42 1.51
C ASN A 227 11.85 11.72 0.51
N GLU A 228 11.68 10.93 -0.55
CA GLU A 228 10.58 11.10 -1.50
C GLU A 228 9.22 10.80 -0.84
N THR A 229 9.13 9.73 -0.05
CA THR A 229 7.88 9.42 0.68
C THR A 229 7.57 10.46 1.75
N ALA A 230 8.58 10.95 2.48
CA ALA A 230 8.41 12.11 3.37
C ALA A 230 7.95 13.36 2.61
N ALA A 231 8.50 13.61 1.41
CA ALA A 231 8.09 14.74 0.59
C ALA A 231 6.63 14.64 0.13
N ILE A 232 6.14 13.45 -0.21
CA ILE A 232 4.72 13.24 -0.54
C ILE A 232 3.82 13.70 0.61
N VAL A 233 4.09 13.21 1.82
CA VAL A 233 3.29 13.51 3.02
C VAL A 233 3.41 14.97 3.42
N TYR A 234 4.64 15.49 3.45
CA TYR A 234 4.91 16.90 3.76
C TYR A 234 4.19 17.84 2.79
N ASN A 235 4.26 17.62 1.48
CA ASN A 235 3.59 18.48 0.50
C ASN A 235 2.07 18.33 0.50
N ALA A 236 1.54 17.14 0.84
CA ALA A 236 0.10 16.95 1.04
C ALA A 236 -0.43 17.81 2.19
N LYS A 237 0.39 18.03 3.23
CA LYS A 237 -0.01 18.69 4.49
C LYS A 237 0.53 20.11 4.69
N LYS A 238 1.50 20.57 3.90
CA LYS A 238 2.08 21.93 4.00
C LYS A 238 1.03 23.05 3.85
N GLY A 239 -0.12 22.74 3.24
CA GLY A 239 -1.31 23.61 3.21
C GLY A 239 -2.38 23.18 4.21
N GLU A 240 -3.65 23.20 3.80
CA GLU A 240 -4.80 22.70 4.58
C GLU A 240 -5.22 21.27 4.15
N GLY A 241 -4.33 20.55 3.47
CA GLY A 241 -4.58 19.19 2.99
C GLY A 241 -4.36 18.14 4.06
N LYS A 242 -4.81 16.91 3.77
CA LYS A 242 -4.76 15.77 4.68
C LYS A 242 -3.98 14.60 4.09
N SER A 243 -3.46 13.73 4.93
CA SER A 243 -2.88 12.45 4.55
C SER A 243 -3.60 11.27 5.24
N GLY A 244 -3.92 10.24 4.47
CA GLY A 244 -4.57 9.03 4.98
C GLY A 244 -3.82 7.78 4.57
N VAL A 245 -3.66 6.82 5.49
CA VAL A 245 -3.02 5.53 5.20
C VAL A 245 -4.00 4.37 5.32
N LEU A 246 -4.16 3.61 4.23
CA LEU A 246 -4.86 2.32 4.20
C LEU A 246 -3.82 1.20 4.26
N ILE A 247 -3.89 0.38 5.30
CA ILE A 247 -2.89 -0.63 5.60
C ILE A 247 -3.49 -2.02 5.41
N LEU A 248 -2.97 -2.77 4.44
CA LEU A 248 -3.31 -4.18 4.22
C LEU A 248 -2.20 -5.06 4.79
N GLY A 249 -2.46 -5.62 5.97
CA GLY A 249 -1.54 -6.40 6.78
C GLY A 249 -0.67 -5.54 7.70
N GLY A 250 0.66 -5.65 7.55
CA GLY A 250 1.63 -5.07 8.45
C GLY A 250 3.07 -5.06 7.93
N GLY A 251 4.00 -5.43 8.79
CA GLY A 251 5.42 -5.59 8.45
C GLY A 251 6.12 -4.31 8.00
N SER A 252 7.14 -4.49 7.16
CA SER A 252 7.98 -3.41 6.63
C SER A 252 7.19 -2.34 5.86
N PRO A 253 6.21 -2.68 4.97
CA PRO A 253 5.42 -1.66 4.28
C PRO A 253 4.64 -0.73 5.21
N LYS A 254 3.98 -1.29 6.24
CA LYS A 254 3.27 -0.50 7.26
C LYS A 254 4.22 0.45 7.98
N ASN A 255 5.39 -0.02 8.41
CA ASN A 255 6.30 0.87 9.13
C ASN A 255 6.89 1.95 8.21
N PHE A 256 7.26 1.59 6.98
CA PHE A 256 7.87 2.51 6.02
C PHE A 256 6.93 3.61 5.56
N ILE A 257 5.62 3.33 5.44
CA ILE A 257 4.65 4.40 5.16
C ILE A 257 4.50 5.35 6.35
N LEU A 258 4.44 4.81 7.57
CA LEU A 258 4.18 5.60 8.78
C LEU A 258 5.40 6.39 9.25
N GLN A 259 6.62 5.92 8.92
CA GLN A 259 7.85 6.59 9.34
C GLN A 259 8.09 7.93 8.63
N THR A 260 7.30 8.27 7.61
CA THR A 260 7.37 9.58 6.96
C THR A 260 7.18 10.70 7.98
N GLU A 261 6.30 10.51 8.97
CA GLU A 261 6.01 11.53 9.97
C GLU A 261 7.18 11.74 10.95
N PRO A 262 7.75 10.70 11.60
CA PRO A 262 9.02 10.83 12.32
C PRO A 262 10.16 11.39 11.46
N GLN A 263 10.24 11.04 10.17
CA GLN A 263 11.25 11.59 9.27
C GLN A 263 11.08 13.11 9.12
N ILE A 264 9.85 13.61 8.95
CA ILE A 264 9.56 15.03 8.81
C ILE A 264 9.77 15.77 10.15
N GLN A 265 9.14 15.29 11.22
CA GLN A 265 9.07 16.00 12.51
C GLN A 265 10.37 15.86 13.32
N GLU A 266 10.88 14.64 13.46
CA GLU A 266 11.97 14.33 14.40
C GLU A 266 13.34 14.41 13.73
N VAL A 267 13.47 13.88 12.51
CA VAL A 267 14.76 13.84 11.81
C VAL A 267 15.02 15.15 11.05
N LEU A 268 14.05 15.63 10.28
CA LEU A 268 14.17 16.88 9.52
C LEU A 268 13.80 18.11 10.34
N GLY A 269 13.08 17.98 11.46
CA GLY A 269 12.71 19.10 12.32
C GLY A 269 11.72 20.07 11.68
N LEU A 270 10.89 19.60 10.75
CA LEU A 270 9.86 20.39 10.07
C LEU A 270 8.52 20.22 10.79
N ALA A 271 7.74 21.29 10.87
CA ALA A 271 6.46 21.28 11.57
C ALA A 271 5.42 20.43 10.83
N GLU A 272 4.91 19.41 11.52
CA GLU A 272 3.91 18.45 11.03
C GLU A 272 3.31 17.73 12.28
N SER A 273 2.10 17.15 12.20
CA SER A 273 1.36 16.53 13.32
C SER A 273 0.98 15.04 13.20
N GLY A 274 1.37 14.32 12.15
CA GLY A 274 1.13 12.88 11.91
C GLY A 274 0.00 12.66 10.89
N HIS A 275 -0.19 11.42 10.41
CA HIS A 275 -1.26 11.15 9.45
C HIS A 275 -2.64 11.49 10.01
N ASP A 276 -3.48 12.15 9.20
CA ASP A 276 -4.85 12.53 9.58
C ASP A 276 -5.76 11.31 9.70
N TYR A 277 -5.55 10.28 8.87
CA TYR A 277 -6.39 9.09 8.92
C TYR A 277 -5.59 7.79 8.87
N PHE A 278 -6.03 6.81 9.66
CA PHE A 278 -5.39 5.52 9.79
C PHE A 278 -6.42 4.39 9.68
N LEU A 279 -6.36 3.59 8.62
CA LEU A 279 -7.19 2.40 8.45
C LEU A 279 -6.29 1.18 8.32
N GLN A 280 -6.53 0.17 9.15
CA GLN A 280 -5.74 -1.06 9.15
C GLN A 280 -6.63 -2.29 9.09
N ILE A 281 -6.31 -3.18 8.15
CA ILE A 281 -6.83 -4.54 8.05
C ILE A 281 -5.66 -5.47 8.35
N THR A 282 -5.73 -6.26 9.42
CA THR A 282 -4.62 -7.13 9.84
C THR A 282 -5.12 -8.37 10.58
N ASP A 283 -4.42 -9.48 10.49
CA ASP A 283 -4.62 -10.66 11.34
C ASP A 283 -3.67 -10.68 12.55
N ALA A 284 -2.67 -9.79 12.55
CA ALA A 284 -1.63 -9.75 13.56
C ALA A 284 -2.15 -9.19 14.88
N ARG A 285 -1.85 -9.89 15.97
CA ARG A 285 -2.20 -9.44 17.32
C ARG A 285 -1.18 -8.42 17.85
N PRO A 286 -1.61 -7.41 18.62
CA PRO A 286 -0.71 -6.40 19.17
C PRO A 286 0.20 -6.92 20.29
N ASP A 287 -0.23 -7.94 21.05
CA ASP A 287 0.44 -8.40 22.27
C ASP A 287 1.82 -9.03 22.04
N THR A 288 2.12 -9.46 20.81
CA THR A 288 3.39 -10.11 20.48
C THR A 288 4.51 -9.11 20.16
N GLY A 289 4.26 -7.80 20.24
CA GLY A 289 5.26 -6.75 20.01
C GLY A 289 5.71 -6.57 18.56
N GLY A 290 4.97 -7.14 17.60
CA GLY A 290 5.26 -7.03 16.18
C GLY A 290 4.64 -5.78 15.55
N LEU A 291 5.37 -5.12 14.64
CA LEU A 291 4.90 -3.93 13.91
C LEU A 291 3.56 -4.15 13.20
N SER A 292 3.31 -5.38 12.74
CA SER A 292 2.05 -5.75 12.08
C SER A 292 0.82 -5.58 12.98
N GLY A 293 0.93 -5.86 14.28
CA GLY A 293 -0.16 -5.73 15.26
C GLY A 293 -0.23 -4.36 15.93
N ALA A 294 0.82 -3.54 15.84
CA ALA A 294 0.91 -2.25 16.53
C ALA A 294 -0.31 -1.36 16.27
N THR A 295 -0.91 -0.84 17.34
CA THR A 295 -2.20 -0.12 17.26
C THR A 295 -2.02 1.32 16.75
N ALA A 296 -3.11 1.95 16.29
CA ALA A 296 -3.10 3.38 15.99
C ALA A 296 -2.74 4.24 17.21
N SER A 297 -3.21 3.85 18.40
CA SER A 297 -2.87 4.51 19.66
C SER A 297 -1.38 4.41 19.98
N GLU A 298 -0.75 3.27 19.73
CA GLU A 298 0.70 3.12 19.83
C GLU A 298 1.40 4.00 18.79
N ALA A 299 0.98 3.96 17.53
CA ALA A 299 1.55 4.76 16.43
C ALA A 299 1.51 6.28 16.73
N MET A 300 0.43 6.77 17.35
CA MET A 300 0.32 8.16 17.80
C MET A 300 1.43 8.55 18.79
N THR A 301 1.84 7.64 19.69
CA THR A 301 2.97 7.90 20.62
C THR A 301 4.31 8.08 19.92
N TRP A 302 4.41 7.71 18.64
CA TRP A 302 5.56 7.95 17.77
C TRP A 302 5.36 9.14 16.81
N GLY A 303 4.28 9.92 16.97
CA GLY A 303 3.96 11.04 16.06
C GLY A 303 3.46 10.61 14.68
N LYS A 304 3.18 9.31 14.48
CA LYS A 304 2.77 8.74 13.17
C LYS A 304 1.30 9.01 12.81
N VAL A 305 0.47 9.35 13.80
CA VAL A 305 -0.96 9.62 13.65
C VAL A 305 -1.28 10.89 14.42
N ASP A 306 -2.07 11.79 13.83
CA ASP A 306 -2.49 13.03 14.48
C ASP A 306 -3.35 12.72 15.71
N PRO A 307 -2.99 13.23 16.91
CA PRO A 307 -3.77 13.04 18.12
C PRO A 307 -5.23 13.48 18.01
N ASP A 308 -5.55 14.54 17.25
CA ASP A 308 -6.92 15.04 17.10
C ASP A 308 -7.78 14.14 16.22
N SER A 309 -7.15 13.35 15.35
CA SER A 309 -7.81 12.46 14.40
C SER A 309 -7.80 10.99 14.85
N LEU A 310 -7.29 10.70 16.06
CA LEU A 310 -7.31 9.36 16.64
C LEU A 310 -8.71 8.70 16.66
N PRO A 311 -9.83 9.42 16.91
CA PRO A 311 -11.17 8.82 16.83
C PRO A 311 -11.53 8.24 15.46
N ASP A 312 -10.88 8.70 14.39
CA ASP A 312 -11.07 8.21 13.01
C ASP A 312 -10.10 7.08 12.63
N SER A 313 -9.33 6.56 13.60
CA SER A 313 -8.43 5.44 13.39
C SER A 313 -9.14 4.09 13.58
N VAL A 314 -9.18 3.29 12.52
CA VAL A 314 -9.94 2.03 12.50
C VAL A 314 -9.05 0.84 12.20
N THR A 315 -8.93 -0.07 13.16
CA THR A 315 -8.36 -1.42 12.95
C THR A 315 -9.48 -2.44 12.86
N CYS A 316 -9.45 -3.28 11.81
CA CYS A 316 -10.27 -4.47 11.64
C CYS A 316 -9.37 -5.71 11.67
N TYR A 317 -9.62 -6.62 12.61
CA TYR A 317 -8.86 -7.85 12.72
C TYR A 317 -9.44 -8.93 11.80
N THR A 318 -8.96 -8.99 10.55
CA THR A 318 -9.44 -9.93 9.53
C THR A 318 -8.42 -10.08 8.39
N ASP A 319 -8.67 -11.05 7.51
CA ASP A 319 -7.86 -11.30 6.32
C ASP A 319 -8.14 -10.23 5.24
N SER A 320 -7.09 -9.66 4.67
CA SER A 320 -7.17 -8.72 3.55
C SER A 320 -7.89 -9.31 2.33
N THR A 321 -7.83 -10.63 2.11
CA THR A 321 -8.54 -11.34 1.03
C THR A 321 -10.06 -11.34 1.22
N ILE A 322 -10.55 -11.15 2.45
CA ILE A 322 -11.98 -10.95 2.75
C ILE A 322 -12.33 -9.47 2.64
N ALA A 323 -11.54 -8.62 3.31
CA ALA A 323 -11.89 -7.22 3.49
C ALA A 323 -11.67 -6.36 2.24
N LEU A 324 -10.60 -6.58 1.47
CA LEU A 324 -10.26 -5.73 0.34
C LEU A 324 -11.31 -5.80 -0.78
N PRO A 325 -11.80 -6.99 -1.24
CA PRO A 325 -12.86 -7.03 -2.24
C PRO A 325 -14.14 -6.31 -1.79
N LEU A 326 -14.51 -6.44 -0.51
CA LEU A 326 -15.67 -5.76 0.07
C LEU A 326 -15.46 -4.25 0.14
N LEU A 327 -14.28 -3.79 0.54
CA LEU A 327 -13.90 -2.38 0.56
C LEU A 327 -13.90 -1.79 -0.86
N THR A 328 -13.33 -2.48 -1.84
CA THR A 328 -13.31 -2.05 -3.25
C THR A 328 -14.73 -1.92 -3.79
N ALA A 329 -15.57 -2.96 -3.61
CA ALA A 329 -16.95 -2.93 -4.06
C ALA A 329 -17.76 -1.80 -3.38
N TYR A 330 -17.58 -1.62 -2.07
CA TYR A 330 -18.23 -0.54 -1.34
C TYR A 330 -17.80 0.84 -1.86
N SER A 331 -16.50 1.08 -1.98
CA SER A 331 -15.95 2.39 -2.34
C SER A 331 -16.37 2.79 -3.75
N LEU A 332 -16.28 1.87 -4.72
CA LEU A 332 -16.71 2.12 -6.10
C LEU A 332 -18.23 2.32 -6.21
N ALA A 333 -19.02 1.68 -5.35
CA ALA A 333 -20.47 1.84 -5.32
C ALA A 333 -20.94 3.12 -4.62
N ARG A 334 -20.11 3.71 -3.74
CA ARG A 334 -20.49 4.82 -2.86
C ARG A 334 -19.74 6.12 -3.11
N HIS A 335 -18.70 6.11 -3.94
CA HIS A 335 -17.93 7.29 -4.31
C HIS A 335 -17.69 7.34 -5.82
N ALA A 336 -17.82 8.53 -6.41
CA ALA A 336 -17.43 8.73 -7.79
C ALA A 336 -15.90 8.67 -7.94
N PRO A 337 -15.36 8.22 -9.08
CA PRO A 337 -13.92 8.32 -9.35
C PRO A 337 -13.38 9.74 -9.13
N ARG A 338 -12.18 9.85 -8.57
CA ARG A 338 -11.47 11.11 -8.36
C ARG A 338 -10.49 11.38 -9.50
N PRO A 339 -10.16 12.64 -9.80
CA PRO A 339 -9.02 12.96 -10.64
C PRO A 339 -7.73 12.33 -10.07
N LEU A 340 -6.93 11.73 -10.94
CA LEU A 340 -5.64 11.15 -10.56
C LEU A 340 -4.68 12.25 -10.10
N ARG A 341 -4.06 12.09 -8.92
CA ARG A 341 -3.06 13.06 -8.41
C ARG A 341 -1.73 13.04 -9.17
N ARG A 342 -1.40 11.90 -9.80
CA ARG A 342 -0.18 11.70 -10.61
C ARG A 342 1.11 12.06 -9.87
N LEU A 343 1.24 11.64 -8.61
CA LEU A 343 2.35 12.04 -7.72
C LEU A 343 3.74 11.68 -8.27
N TYR A 344 3.86 10.63 -9.07
CA TYR A 344 5.14 10.27 -9.68
C TYR A 344 5.70 11.38 -10.59
N ASP A 345 4.84 12.10 -11.30
CA ASP A 345 5.22 13.17 -12.21
C ASP A 345 5.78 14.38 -11.45
N ARG A 346 5.41 14.52 -10.17
CA ARG A 346 5.82 15.63 -9.29
C ARG A 346 6.93 15.27 -8.30
N ARG A 347 7.32 13.99 -8.20
CA ARG A 347 8.24 13.48 -7.17
C ARG A 347 9.53 14.30 -7.00
N ILE A 348 10.12 14.76 -8.11
CA ILE A 348 11.36 15.53 -8.10
C ILE A 348 11.11 16.93 -7.52
N THR A 349 10.04 17.59 -7.97
CA THR A 349 9.65 18.91 -7.48
C THR A 349 9.28 18.88 -6.00
N ASP A 350 8.52 17.87 -5.58
CA ASP A 350 8.10 17.72 -4.18
C ASP A 350 9.31 17.42 -3.28
N TYR A 351 10.25 16.57 -3.74
CA TYR A 351 11.53 16.31 -3.06
C TYR A 351 12.38 17.58 -2.93
N ASP A 352 12.53 18.34 -4.02
CA ASP A 352 13.31 19.58 -4.01
C ASP A 352 12.71 20.62 -3.06
N GLY A 353 11.38 20.71 -2.99
CA GLY A 353 10.66 21.55 -2.02
C GLY A 353 11.00 21.18 -0.58
N LEU A 354 10.89 19.89 -0.22
CA LEU A 354 11.25 19.40 1.11
C LEU A 354 12.72 19.74 1.45
N ARG A 355 13.64 19.54 0.49
CA ARG A 355 15.05 19.85 0.66
C ARG A 355 15.29 21.34 0.91
N THR A 356 14.62 22.22 0.15
CA THR A 356 14.72 23.67 0.33
C THR A 356 14.24 24.10 1.72
N ASP A 357 13.09 23.59 2.18
CA ASP A 357 12.57 23.95 3.50
C ASP A 357 13.47 23.42 4.64
N PHE A 358 13.99 22.20 4.49
CA PHE A 358 14.96 21.63 5.44
C PHE A 358 16.24 22.48 5.51
N GLN A 359 16.78 22.91 4.38
CA GLN A 359 17.95 23.80 4.34
C GLN A 359 17.66 25.16 4.97
N ALA A 360 16.46 25.71 4.76
CA ALA A 360 16.04 26.98 5.35
C ALA A 360 15.87 26.92 6.88
N ARG A 361 15.53 25.74 7.44
CA ARG A 361 15.50 25.49 8.89
C ARG A 361 16.86 25.71 9.55
N GLY A 362 17.95 25.41 8.84
CA GLY A 362 19.32 25.43 9.36
C GLY A 362 19.62 24.31 10.36
N GLU A 363 20.84 24.25 10.90
CA GLU A 363 21.35 23.10 11.69
C GLU A 363 20.83 22.99 13.13
N LYS A 364 19.89 23.84 13.56
CA LYS A 364 19.41 23.84 14.96
C LYS A 364 18.73 22.53 15.29
N PRO A 365 19.07 21.82 16.39
CA PRO A 365 18.43 20.55 16.72
C PRO A 365 16.90 20.70 16.82
N PRO A 366 16.12 19.64 16.51
CA PRO A 366 14.66 19.65 16.64
C PRO A 366 14.26 20.11 18.05
N ASP A 367 13.28 21.01 18.14
CA ASP A 367 12.76 21.49 19.42
C ASP A 367 11.76 20.47 19.99
N PRO A 368 12.05 19.83 21.14
CA PRO A 368 11.13 18.86 21.74
C PRO A 368 9.78 19.45 22.14
N SER A 369 9.69 20.78 22.27
CA SER A 369 8.43 21.49 22.57
C SER A 369 7.55 21.70 21.34
N ALA A 370 8.08 21.54 20.12
CA ALA A 370 7.33 21.69 18.87
C ALA A 370 6.37 20.53 18.60
N ARG A 371 6.51 19.41 19.32
CA ARG A 371 5.61 18.28 19.20
C ARG A 371 4.20 18.66 19.68
N LYS A 372 3.20 18.43 18.83
CA LYS A 372 1.79 18.66 19.17
C LYS A 372 1.42 17.92 20.46
N LYS A 373 0.88 18.66 21.43
CA LYS A 373 0.34 18.13 22.69
C LYS A 373 -1.18 18.22 22.63
N LEU A 374 -1.87 17.25 23.23
CA LEU A 374 -3.31 17.34 23.48
C LEU A 374 -3.55 18.34 24.61
N ASP A 375 -4.49 19.26 24.40
CA ASP A 375 -4.96 20.21 25.42
C ASP A 375 -5.88 19.54 26.46
#